data_AF-A0AAV5KP42-F1
#
_entry.id   AF-A0AAV5KP42-F1
#
_cell.length_a   1.000
_cell.length_b   1.000
_cell.length_c   1.000
_cell.angle_alpha   90.00
_cell.angle_beta   90.00
_cell.angle_gamma   90.00
#
_symmetry.space_group_name_H-M   'P 1'
#
loop_
_entity.id
_entity.type
_entity.pdbx_description
1 polymer ?
#
loop_
_entity_poly.entity_id
_entity_poly.type
_entity_poly.pdbx_seq_one_letter_code
_entity_poly.pdbx_strand_id
1 'polypeptide(L)'
;MKDDDFIAHRLGLIPLTSERVMSMRFSRDCDIRDGHGQCEFCSVEFHQRAKCMIYITSKYLYSSDHTVVPVDFTDSSGYESSEQRLPSPVYKN
;
A
#
# COMPACT_ATOMS: atom_id res chain seq x y z
N MET A 1 16.60 12.94 -6.82
CA MET A 1 15.47 12.97 -5.87
C MET A 1 14.23 13.28 -6.68
N LYS A 2 13.19 12.44 -6.64
CA LYS A 2 11.90 12.77 -7.27
C LYS A 2 11.18 13.78 -6.38
N ASP A 3 10.36 14.62 -6.99
CA ASP A 3 9.49 15.55 -6.26
C ASP A 3 8.41 14.78 -5.49
N ASP A 4 7.99 15.29 -4.33
CA ASP A 4 7.00 14.63 -3.47
C ASP A 4 5.65 14.47 -4.18
N ASP A 5 5.26 15.42 -5.03
CA ASP A 5 4.03 15.33 -5.83
C ASP A 5 4.10 14.20 -6.85
N PHE A 6 5.27 13.99 -7.45
CA PHE A 6 5.49 12.90 -8.39
C PHE A 6 5.35 11.54 -7.69
N ILE A 7 5.87 11.42 -6.47
CA ILE A 7 5.77 10.18 -5.68
C ILE A 7 4.31 9.96 -5.24
N ALA A 8 3.66 10.99 -4.68
CA ALA A 8 2.27 10.92 -4.22
C ALA A 8 1.31 10.55 -5.36
N HIS A 9 1.49 11.13 -6.54
CA HIS A 9 0.69 10.81 -7.72
C HIS A 9 0.82 9.32 -8.10
N ARG A 10 2.04 8.79 -8.11
CA ARG A 10 2.28 7.38 -8.42
C ARG A 10 1.70 6.44 -7.36
N LEU A 11 1.79 6.82 -6.09
CA LEU A 11 1.18 6.07 -4.99
C LEU A 11 -0.35 6.05 -5.10
N GLY A 12 -0.97 7.17 -5.48
CA GLY A 12 -2.42 7.28 -5.66
C GLY A 12 -2.99 6.46 -6.82
N LEU A 13 -2.13 5.96 -7.73
CA LEU A 13 -2.53 5.10 -8.85
C LEU A 13 -2.33 3.60 -8.58
N ILE A 14 -1.82 3.20 -7.41
CA ILE A 14 -1.66 1.78 -7.06
C ILE A 14 -3.04 1.22 -6.70
N PRO A 15 -3.56 0.23 -7.45
CA PRO A 15 -4.82 -0.39 -7.10
C PRO A 15 -4.67 -1.33 -5.91
N LEU A 16 -5.67 -1.31 -5.04
CA LEU A 16 -5.73 -2.06 -3.79
C LEU A 16 -6.90 -3.04 -3.81
N THR A 17 -6.76 -4.16 -3.11
CA THR A 17 -7.89 -5.04 -2.77
C THR A 17 -8.87 -4.28 -1.87
N SER A 18 -10.17 -4.47 -2.08
CA SER A 18 -11.20 -3.65 -1.43
C SER A 18 -12.40 -4.46 -0.95
N GLU A 19 -12.21 -5.71 -0.55
CA GLU A 19 -13.30 -6.61 -0.13
C GLU A 19 -14.10 -6.04 1.06
N ARG A 20 -13.41 -5.40 2.00
CA ARG A 20 -14.01 -4.78 3.19
C ARG A 20 -14.63 -3.40 2.96
N VAL A 21 -14.50 -2.82 1.76
CA VAL A 21 -14.87 -1.40 1.49
C VAL A 21 -16.31 -1.06 1.86
N MET A 22 -17.24 -2.00 1.70
CA MET A 22 -18.65 -1.80 2.01
C MET A 22 -18.94 -1.65 3.52
N SER A 23 -18.00 -2.06 4.37
CA SER A 23 -18.08 -1.87 5.83
C SER A 23 -17.36 -0.61 6.31
N MET A 24 -16.69 0.12 5.41
CA MET A 24 -16.03 1.37 5.71
C MET A 24 -16.98 2.56 5.49
N ARG A 25 -16.71 3.66 6.19
CA ARG A 25 -17.43 4.93 6.03
C ARG A 25 -16.63 5.88 5.15
N PHE A 26 -17.32 6.77 4.43
CA PHE A 26 -16.64 7.91 3.84
C PHE A 26 -16.07 8.79 4.97
N SER A 27 -14.85 9.30 4.79
CA SER A 27 -14.19 10.15 5.79
C SER A 27 -15.03 11.38 6.19
N ARG A 28 -15.74 11.99 5.24
CA ARG A 28 -16.65 13.13 5.51
C ARG A 28 -17.88 12.78 6.37
N ASP A 29 -18.24 11.51 6.43
CA ASP A 29 -19.39 10.98 7.20
C ASP A 29 -18.91 10.33 8.52
N CYS A 30 -17.64 10.53 8.88
CA CYS A 30 -17.05 9.97 10.10
C CYS A 30 -17.20 10.96 11.26
N ASP A 31 -18.02 10.62 12.25
CA ASP A 31 -18.29 11.46 13.43
C ASP A 31 -17.19 11.41 14.51
N ILE A 32 -16.14 10.64 14.26
CA ILE A 32 -15.07 10.37 15.21
C ILE A 32 -14.20 11.64 15.37
N ARG A 33 -14.24 12.23 16.57
CA ARG A 33 -13.61 13.52 16.91
C ARG A 33 -12.24 13.36 17.55
N ASP A 34 -11.39 12.57 16.92
CA ASP A 34 -10.07 12.23 17.47
C ASP A 34 -9.01 13.29 17.15
N GLY A 35 -9.41 14.40 16.51
CA GLY A 35 -8.51 15.47 16.08
C GLY A 35 -7.65 15.12 14.85
N HIS A 36 -7.52 13.83 14.49
CA HIS A 36 -6.68 13.36 13.39
C HIS A 36 -7.42 13.16 12.05
N GLY A 37 -8.77 13.19 12.04
CA GLY A 37 -9.57 13.05 10.82
C GLY A 37 -9.50 11.68 10.14
N GLN A 38 -8.90 10.69 10.82
CA GLN A 38 -8.64 9.35 10.31
C GLN A 38 -8.82 8.33 11.46
N CYS A 39 -9.49 7.21 11.16
CA CYS A 39 -9.75 6.12 12.10
C CYS A 39 -9.86 4.78 11.34
N GLU A 40 -9.92 3.66 12.06
CA GLU A 40 -9.98 2.32 11.46
C GLU A 40 -11.22 2.04 10.59
N PHE A 41 -12.25 2.89 10.69
CA PHE A 41 -13.51 2.73 9.94
C PHE A 41 -13.60 3.60 8.70
N CYS A 42 -12.76 4.63 8.55
CA CYS A 42 -12.82 5.57 7.42
C CYS A 42 -11.51 5.73 6.65
N SER A 43 -10.44 5.08 7.11
CA SER A 43 -9.13 5.12 6.49
C SER A 43 -8.35 3.83 6.72
N VAL A 44 -7.42 3.55 5.81
CA VAL A 44 -6.39 2.50 5.96
C VAL A 44 -5.04 3.21 5.84
N GLU A 45 -4.11 2.88 6.73
CA GLU A 45 -2.79 3.49 6.76
C GLU A 45 -1.76 2.61 6.05
N PHE A 46 -0.96 3.21 5.17
CA PHE A 46 0.13 2.54 4.48
C PHE A 46 1.47 3.14 4.84
N HIS A 47 2.43 2.28 5.13
CA HIS A 47 3.81 2.66 5.44
C HIS A 47 4.77 2.17 4.37
N GLN A 48 5.60 3.06 3.84
CA GLN A 48 6.69 2.71 2.93
C GLN A 48 8.00 3.28 3.47
N ARG A 49 8.88 2.41 3.95
CA ARG A 49 10.21 2.80 4.44
C ARG A 49 11.27 2.15 3.58
N ALA A 50 11.92 2.96 2.74
CA ALA A 50 13.01 2.50 1.89
C ALA A 50 14.22 3.41 2.09
N LYS A 51 15.40 2.81 2.27
CA LYS A 51 16.68 3.52 2.35
C LYS A 51 17.61 2.93 1.30
N CYS A 52 18.17 3.78 0.43
CA CYS A 52 19.14 3.39 -0.58
C CYS A 52 18.66 2.26 -1.52
N MET A 53 17.40 2.30 -1.97
CA MET A 53 16.87 1.36 -2.96
C MET A 53 16.82 2.01 -4.35
N ILE A 54 17.34 1.31 -5.35
CA ILE A 54 17.31 1.73 -6.76
C ILE A 54 15.92 1.59 -7.39
N TYR A 55 15.10 0.66 -6.88
CA TYR A 55 13.71 0.46 -7.27
C TYR A 55 12.88 0.18 -6.02
N ILE A 56 11.68 0.76 -5.97
CA ILE A 56 10.68 0.43 -4.95
C ILE A 56 9.38 0.13 -5.69
N THR A 57 8.76 -0.99 -5.33
CA THR A 57 7.52 -1.49 -5.93
C THR A 57 6.37 -1.43 -4.92
N SER A 58 5.14 -1.63 -5.38
CA SER A 58 3.95 -1.71 -4.52
C SER A 58 4.07 -2.79 -3.44
N LYS A 59 4.89 -3.83 -3.65
CA LYS A 59 5.15 -4.89 -2.66
C LYS A 59 5.77 -4.38 -1.34
N TYR A 60 6.34 -3.18 -1.34
CA TYR A 60 6.93 -2.55 -0.14
C TYR A 60 5.96 -1.63 0.62
N LEU A 61 4.67 -1.61 0.23
CA LEU A 61 3.62 -0.94 0.98
C LEU A 61 3.12 -1.85 2.11
N TYR A 62 3.36 -1.44 3.35
CA TYR A 62 2.85 -2.12 4.54
C TYR A 62 1.51 -1.52 4.94
N SER A 63 0.43 -2.29 4.78
CA SER A 63 -0.92 -1.88 5.17
C SER A 63 -1.20 -2.13 6.64
N SER A 64 -1.97 -1.24 7.28
CA SER A 64 -2.55 -1.47 8.60
C SER A 64 -3.68 -2.51 8.59
N ASP A 65 -4.29 -2.77 7.42
CA ASP A 65 -5.34 -3.76 7.22
C ASP A 65 -4.88 -4.81 6.19
N HIS A 66 -4.74 -6.07 6.62
CA HIS A 66 -4.25 -7.17 5.79
C HIS A 66 -5.22 -7.56 4.64
N THR A 67 -6.47 -7.10 4.69
CA THR A 67 -7.46 -7.30 3.61
C THR A 67 -7.39 -6.22 2.53
N VAL A 68 -6.63 -5.14 2.76
CA VAL A 68 -6.46 -4.00 1.85
C VAL A 68 -4.97 -3.89 1.51
N VAL A 69 -4.56 -4.57 0.45
CA VAL A 69 -3.18 -4.65 -0.02
C VAL A 69 -3.12 -4.36 -1.52
N PRO A 70 -1.96 -3.96 -2.08
CA PRO A 70 -1.82 -3.83 -3.53
C PRO A 70 -2.18 -5.12 -4.23
N VAL A 71 -2.93 -5.01 -5.33
CA VAL A 71 -3.27 -6.19 -6.15
C VAL A 71 -1.99 -6.78 -6.77
N ASP A 72 -1.90 -8.11 -6.80
CA ASP A 72 -0.79 -8.77 -7.48
C ASP A 72 -1.08 -8.82 -8.98
N PHE A 73 -0.25 -8.12 -9.75
CA PHE A 73 -0.29 -8.10 -11.22
C PHE A 73 0.61 -9.18 -11.82
N THR A 74 0.68 -10.36 -11.20
CA THR A 74 1.27 -11.52 -11.87
C THR A 74 0.37 -11.85 -13.05
N ASP A 75 0.73 -11.33 -14.21
CA ASP A 75 -0.05 -11.44 -15.45
C ASP A 75 -0.52 -12.91 -15.63
N SER A 76 -1.82 -13.10 -15.78
CA SER A 76 -2.39 -14.39 -16.20
C SER A 76 -1.96 -14.77 -17.64
N SER A 77 -1.12 -13.96 -18.29
CA SER A 77 -0.28 -14.39 -19.39
C SER A 77 1.11 -14.70 -18.85
N GLY A 78 1.46 -15.99 -18.76
CA GLY A 78 2.71 -16.51 -18.22
C GLY A 78 3.99 -15.95 -18.87
N TYR A 79 4.36 -14.73 -18.50
CA TYR A 79 5.69 -14.19 -18.67
C TYR A 79 6.42 -14.35 -17.34
N GLU A 80 7.11 -15.48 -17.20
CA GLU A 80 8.13 -15.70 -16.19
C GLU A 80 9.23 -14.63 -16.34
N SER A 81 9.04 -13.49 -15.69
CA SER A 81 10.11 -12.52 -15.51
C SER A 81 11.05 -13.06 -14.44
N SER A 82 12.24 -13.48 -14.87
CA SER A 82 13.28 -14.20 -14.12
C SER A 82 13.93 -13.41 -12.96
N GLU A 83 13.19 -12.50 -12.30
CA GLU A 83 13.70 -11.64 -11.23
C GLU A 83 13.05 -11.93 -9.86
N GLN A 84 12.43 -13.11 -9.69
CA GLN A 84 11.82 -13.58 -8.44
C GLN A 84 12.82 -14.01 -7.34
N ARG A 85 14.11 -13.68 -7.44
CA ARG A 85 15.10 -14.05 -6.42
C ARG A 85 15.62 -12.83 -5.66
N LEU A 86 14.72 -12.12 -4.99
CA LEU A 86 15.11 -11.25 -3.87
C LEU A 86 14.93 -12.04 -2.56
N PRO A 87 15.98 -12.17 -1.74
CA PRO A 87 15.91 -12.93 -0.51
C PRO A 87 14.94 -12.25 0.47
N SER A 88 14.14 -13.06 1.15
CA SER A 88 13.24 -12.64 2.22
C SER A 88 13.98 -11.74 3.24
N PRO A 89 13.38 -10.65 3.73
CA PRO A 89 13.98 -9.90 4.83
C PRO A 89 14.07 -10.82 6.05
N VAL A 90 15.30 -11.20 6.40
CA VAL A 90 15.61 -11.87 7.66
C VAL A 90 15.39 -10.85 8.77
N TYR A 91 14.24 -10.92 9.45
CA TYR A 91 14.09 -10.28 10.75
C TYR A 91 15.08 -10.97 11.70
N LYS A 92 16.16 -10.28 12.05
CA LYS A 92 17.03 -10.67 13.17
C LYS A 92 16.41 -10.13 14.45
N ASN A 93 16.17 -11.03 15.40
CA ASN A 93 15.79 -10.74 16.79
C ASN A 93 16.71 -9.72 17.45
#